data_AF-A0A7T8K807-F1
#
_entry.id   AF-A0A7T8K807-F1
#
_cell.length_a   1.000
_cell.length_b   1.000
_cell.length_c   1.000
_cell.angle_alpha   90.00
_cell.angle_beta   90.00
_cell.angle_gamma   90.00
#
_symmetry.space_group_name_H-M   'P 1'
#
loop_
_entity.id
_entity.type
_entity.pdbx_description
1 polymer ?
#
loop_
_entity_poly.entity_id
_entity_poly.type
_entity_poly.pdbx_seq_one_letter_code
_entity_poly.pdbx_strand_id
1 'polypeptide(L)'
;MTFGVIVSNWNNQFFGKKLNTLAEFIPQMIFLMVLFGYLALLIFHKWATYFANNSAEDFPYSERCAPSILLLFINMVLFKDTPYEEACGTPFMFAGQGGIQVFFVFAAVVCIPWMLLLKPIMTLKAYKAREPFNFVEIMILQGIHTIEYVLGSVSHTASYLRLWALSLAHAQLSEVLWMMVLRSGFSSDQW
;
A
#
# COMPACT_ATOMS: atom_id res chain seq x y z
N MET A 1 1.35 -8.39 4.46
CA MET A 1 0.06 -8.45 3.71
C MET A 1 0.15 -9.40 2.52
N THR A 2 0.96 -9.11 1.48
CA THR A 2 1.04 -9.90 0.24
C THR A 2 1.30 -11.40 0.46
N PHE A 3 2.24 -11.75 1.34
CA PHE A 3 2.51 -13.15 1.70
C PHE A 3 1.28 -13.86 2.28
N GLY A 4 0.49 -13.18 3.13
CA GLY A 4 -0.73 -13.77 3.69
C GLY A 4 -1.80 -14.07 2.63
N VAL A 5 -1.93 -13.19 1.62
CA VAL A 5 -2.84 -13.41 0.48
C VAL A 5 -2.35 -14.58 -0.40
N ILE A 6 -1.03 -14.75 -0.56
CA ILE A 6 -0.45 -15.91 -1.27
C ILE A 6 -0.75 -17.22 -0.51
N VAL A 7 -0.66 -17.24 0.82
CA VAL A 7 -1.03 -18.41 1.62
C VAL A 7 -2.52 -18.75 1.47
N SER A 8 -3.39 -17.73 1.42
CA SER A 8 -4.81 -17.92 1.12
C SER A 8 -5.06 -18.55 -0.26
N ASN A 9 -4.26 -18.19 -1.27
CA ASN A 9 -4.31 -18.84 -2.58
C ASN A 9 -3.91 -20.31 -2.53
N TRP A 10 -2.83 -20.64 -1.82
CA TRP A 10 -2.44 -22.04 -1.64
C TRP A 10 -3.53 -22.86 -0.97
N ASN A 11 -4.23 -22.29 0.02
CA ASN A 11 -5.38 -22.93 0.65
C ASN A 11 -6.51 -23.22 -0.36
N ASN A 12 -6.88 -22.25 -1.19
CA ASN A 12 -7.94 -22.42 -2.18
C ASN A 12 -7.57 -23.39 -3.31
N GLN A 13 -6.29 -23.45 -3.70
CA GLN A 13 -5.80 -24.45 -4.65
C GLN A 13 -5.85 -25.86 -4.08
N PHE A 14 -5.47 -26.04 -2.81
CA PHE A 14 -5.50 -27.33 -2.12
C PHE A 14 -6.93 -27.91 -2.06
N PHE A 15 -7.94 -27.07 -1.81
CA PHE A 15 -9.35 -27.50 -1.79
C PHE A 15 -10.01 -27.58 -3.17
N GLY A 16 -9.26 -27.40 -4.27
CA GLY A 16 -9.75 -27.57 -5.65
C GLY A 16 -10.77 -26.53 -6.12
N LYS A 17 -11.02 -25.45 -5.36
CA LYS A 17 -12.00 -24.41 -5.68
C LYS A 17 -11.41 -23.33 -6.60
N LYS A 18 -10.99 -23.73 -7.81
CA LYS A 18 -10.36 -22.84 -8.82
C LYS A 18 -11.20 -21.61 -9.17
N LEU A 19 -12.53 -21.73 -9.10
CA LEU A 19 -13.46 -20.61 -9.30
C LEU A 19 -13.25 -19.48 -8.28
N ASN A 20 -13.02 -19.82 -7.00
CA ASN A 20 -12.84 -18.82 -5.96
C ASN A 20 -11.46 -18.15 -6.04
N THR A 21 -10.45 -18.91 -6.48
CA THR A 21 -9.11 -18.37 -6.78
C THR A 21 -9.16 -17.29 -7.87
N LEU A 22 -9.91 -17.51 -8.96
CA LEU A 22 -9.99 -16.51 -10.03
C LEU A 22 -10.82 -15.29 -9.64
N ALA A 23 -11.92 -15.49 -8.92
CA ALA A 23 -12.88 -14.45 -8.58
C ALA A 23 -12.46 -13.56 -7.41
N GLU A 24 -11.66 -14.08 -6.48
CA GLU A 24 -11.34 -13.42 -5.22
C GLU A 24 -9.84 -13.08 -5.13
N PHE A 25 -8.96 -14.06 -5.36
CA PHE A 25 -7.52 -13.85 -5.19
C PHE A 25 -6.89 -12.93 -6.24
N ILE A 26 -7.27 -13.06 -7.51
CA ILE A 26 -6.70 -12.22 -8.60
C ILE A 26 -6.99 -10.73 -8.37
N PRO A 27 -8.25 -10.27 -8.22
CA PRO A 27 -8.52 -8.85 -8.01
C PRO A 27 -7.93 -8.33 -6.69
N GLN A 28 -7.93 -9.15 -5.61
CA GLN A 28 -7.27 -8.79 -4.35
C GLN A 28 -5.77 -8.55 -4.53
N MET A 29 -5.07 -9.44 -5.23
CA MET A 29 -3.63 -9.29 -5.47
C MET A 29 -3.31 -8.10 -6.37
N ILE A 30 -4.08 -7.89 -7.45
CA ILE A 30 -3.88 -6.75 -8.34
C ILE A 30 -4.09 -5.45 -7.57
N PHE A 31 -5.20 -5.32 -6.84
CA PHE A 31 -5.51 -4.12 -6.06
C PHE A 31 -4.40 -3.79 -5.05
N LEU A 32 -3.95 -4.77 -4.25
CA LEU A 32 -2.90 -4.57 -3.25
C LEU A 32 -1.55 -4.20 -3.88
N MET A 33 -1.16 -4.87 -4.96
CA MET A 33 0.13 -4.65 -5.62
C MET A 33 0.17 -3.30 -6.34
N VAL A 34 -0.93 -2.90 -6.96
CA VAL A 34 -1.03 -1.66 -7.74
C VAL A 34 -1.03 -0.41 -6.86
N LEU A 35 -1.71 -0.42 -5.71
CA LEU A 35 -1.69 0.72 -4.78
C LEU A 35 -0.46 0.73 -3.87
N PHE A 36 -0.29 -0.33 -3.07
CA PHE A 36 0.74 -0.34 -2.01
C PHE A 36 2.08 -0.91 -2.49
N GLY A 37 2.07 -1.82 -3.45
CA GLY A 37 3.31 -2.28 -4.09
C GLY A 37 4.01 -1.16 -4.86
N TYR A 38 3.25 -0.34 -5.61
CA TYR A 38 3.79 0.85 -6.27
C TYR A 38 4.40 1.84 -5.27
N LEU A 39 3.73 2.11 -4.14
CA LEU A 39 4.27 2.96 -3.08
C LEU A 39 5.62 2.45 -2.56
N ALA A 40 5.74 1.14 -2.32
CA ALA A 40 6.99 0.54 -1.86
C ALA A 40 8.11 0.68 -2.91
N LEU A 41 7.80 0.48 -4.19
CA LEU A 41 8.75 0.67 -5.29
C LEU A 41 9.23 2.14 -5.37
N LEU A 42 8.34 3.12 -5.17
CA LEU A 42 8.72 4.53 -5.14
C LEU A 42 9.67 4.87 -3.99
N ILE A 43 9.53 4.23 -2.82
CA ILE A 43 10.46 4.42 -1.69
C ILE A 43 11.85 3.91 -2.07
N PHE A 44 11.95 2.69 -2.62
CA PHE A 44 13.23 2.14 -3.07
C PHE A 44 13.84 2.99 -4.18
N HIS A 45 13.03 3.46 -5.13
CA HIS A 45 13.51 4.31 -6.20
C HIS A 45 14.01 5.66 -5.66
N LYS A 46 13.29 6.28 -4.71
CA LYS A 46 13.71 7.52 -4.04
C LYS A 46 15.05 7.37 -3.35
N TRP A 47 15.28 6.25 -2.66
CA TRP A 47 16.58 5.96 -2.02
C TRP A 47 17.71 5.72 -3.03
N ALA A 48 17.39 5.32 -4.27
CA ALA A 48 18.39 5.01 -5.29
C ALA A 48 18.80 6.21 -6.17
N THR A 49 17.96 7.25 -6.29
CA THR A 49 18.23 8.38 -7.21
C THR A 49 18.55 9.70 -6.52
N TYR A 50 18.09 9.95 -5.30
CA TYR A 50 18.31 11.23 -4.62
C TYR A 50 19.45 11.10 -3.61
N PHE A 51 20.50 11.91 -3.80
CA PHE A 51 21.67 11.98 -2.93
C PHE A 51 22.00 13.44 -2.60
N ALA A 52 22.74 13.66 -1.51
CA ALA A 52 23.17 14.98 -1.07
C ALA A 52 24.35 15.50 -1.93
N ASN A 53 24.03 15.96 -3.15
CA ASN A 53 25.00 16.59 -4.05
C ASN A 53 24.75 18.11 -4.11
N ASN A 54 25.84 18.87 -3.91
CA ASN A 54 25.84 20.34 -3.92
C ASN A 54 26.36 20.93 -5.25
N SER A 55 26.59 20.10 -6.27
CA SER A 55 27.01 20.53 -7.61
C SER A 55 25.84 21.17 -8.36
N ALA A 56 26.08 22.36 -8.94
CA ALA A 56 25.05 23.13 -9.68
C ALA A 56 24.55 22.40 -10.94
N GLU A 57 25.32 21.45 -11.48
CA GLU A 57 24.96 20.66 -12.67
C GLU A 57 24.00 19.50 -12.36
N ASP A 58 23.93 19.03 -11.10
CA ASP A 58 23.06 17.92 -10.67
C ASP A 58 21.86 18.37 -9.82
N PHE A 59 21.55 19.67 -9.83
CA PHE A 59 20.43 20.27 -9.08
C PHE A 59 19.09 19.49 -9.17
N PRO A 60 18.66 18.93 -10.32
CA PRO A 60 17.41 18.15 -10.39
C PRO A 60 17.40 16.85 -9.57
N TYR A 61 18.57 16.30 -9.20
CA TYR A 61 18.68 15.10 -8.35
C TYR A 61 19.02 15.43 -6.89
N SER A 62 19.02 16.71 -6.52
CA SER A 62 19.29 17.17 -5.17
C SER A 62 18.13 16.92 -4.20
N GLU A 63 18.43 16.94 -2.89
CA GLU A 63 17.46 16.79 -1.80
C GLU A 63 16.30 17.80 -1.81
N ARG A 64 16.49 18.98 -2.44
CA ARG A 64 15.45 20.00 -2.57
C ARG A 64 14.40 19.66 -3.62
N CYS A 65 14.78 18.90 -4.63
CA CYS A 65 13.90 18.47 -5.71
C CYS A 65 13.18 17.15 -5.40
N ALA A 66 13.49 16.49 -4.28
CA ALA A 66 12.91 15.20 -3.93
C ALA A 66 11.42 15.33 -3.52
N PRO A 67 10.46 14.82 -4.33
CA PRO A 67 9.05 14.96 -4.04
C PRO A 67 8.63 14.16 -2.80
N SER A 68 7.57 14.62 -2.14
CA SER A 68 6.95 13.92 -1.02
C SER A 68 6.09 12.77 -1.55
N ILE A 69 6.50 11.53 -1.25
CA ILE A 69 5.84 10.30 -1.70
C ILE A 69 4.37 10.28 -1.27
N LEU A 70 4.08 10.79 -0.06
CA LEU A 70 2.72 10.88 0.47
C LEU A 70 1.83 11.81 -0.35
N LEU A 71 2.31 13.01 -0.69
CA LEU A 71 1.51 13.95 -1.50
C LEU A 71 1.30 13.41 -2.91
N LEU A 72 2.32 12.77 -3.48
CA LEU A 72 2.25 12.11 -4.78
C LEU A 72 1.21 10.99 -4.78
N PHE A 73 1.10 10.22 -3.70
CA PHE A 73 0.07 9.19 -3.55
C PHE A 73 -1.34 9.79 -3.42
N ILE A 74 -1.51 10.86 -2.64
CA ILE A 74 -2.81 11.57 -2.52
C ILE A 74 -3.23 12.15 -3.86
N ASN A 75 -2.30 12.84 -4.53
CA ASN A 75 -2.54 13.51 -5.80
C ASN A 75 -2.75 12.54 -6.96
N MET A 76 -2.21 11.32 -6.89
CA MET A 76 -2.51 10.23 -7.80
C MET A 76 -3.99 9.81 -7.72
N VAL A 77 -4.55 9.66 -6.51
CA VAL A 77 -5.98 9.31 -6.34
C VAL A 77 -6.90 10.50 -6.64
N LEU A 78 -6.44 11.72 -6.35
CA LEU A 78 -7.19 12.96 -6.56
C LEU A 78 -7.04 13.53 -7.98
N PHE A 79 -6.22 12.91 -8.85
CA PHE A 79 -5.90 13.38 -10.20
C PHE A 79 -5.47 14.87 -10.25
N LYS A 80 -4.58 15.27 -9.33
CA LYS A 80 -4.02 16.62 -9.28
C LYS A 80 -2.52 16.59 -9.52
N ASP A 81 -1.98 17.68 -10.05
CA ASP A 81 -0.54 17.86 -10.16
C ASP A 81 0.08 18.21 -8.80
N THR A 82 1.28 17.70 -8.54
CA THR A 82 2.07 18.08 -7.37
C THR A 82 2.78 19.41 -7.63
N PRO A 83 2.71 20.39 -6.72
CA PRO A 83 3.49 21.62 -6.85
C PRO A 83 4.98 21.28 -6.82
N TYR A 84 5.75 21.82 -7.76
CA TYR A 84 7.20 21.65 -7.85
C TYR A 84 7.85 23.02 -8.06
N GLU A 85 9.09 23.15 -7.59
CA GLU A 85 9.90 24.35 -7.84
C GLU A 85 10.33 24.37 -9.30
N GLU A 86 10.16 25.51 -10.00
CA GLU A 86 10.51 25.64 -11.44
C GLU A 86 11.99 25.28 -11.70
N ALA A 87 12.87 25.51 -10.73
CA ALA A 87 14.29 25.16 -10.79
C ALA A 87 14.57 23.64 -10.87
N CYS A 88 13.61 22.78 -10.53
CA CYS A 88 13.75 21.32 -10.60
C CYS A 88 13.32 20.74 -11.97
N GLY A 89 12.77 21.56 -12.87
CA GLY A 89 12.46 21.19 -14.26
C GLY A 89 11.26 20.26 -14.45
N THR A 90 11.06 19.23 -13.61
CA THR A 90 9.89 18.35 -13.67
C THR A 90 9.49 17.77 -12.29
N PRO A 91 8.19 17.62 -11.99
CA PRO A 91 7.70 16.98 -10.75
C PRO A 91 7.84 15.44 -10.76
N PHE A 92 8.16 14.85 -11.91
CA PHE A 92 8.17 13.41 -12.12
C PHE A 92 9.57 12.82 -11.89
N MET A 93 9.66 11.75 -11.10
CA MET A 93 10.87 10.99 -10.83
C MET A 93 11.37 10.21 -12.05
N PHE A 94 10.46 9.81 -12.95
CA PHE A 94 10.79 9.05 -14.15
C PHE A 94 9.89 9.44 -15.33
N ALA A 95 10.39 9.25 -16.56
CA ALA A 95 9.63 9.55 -17.77
C ALA A 95 8.38 8.66 -17.87
N GLY A 96 7.21 9.26 -18.08
CA GLY A 96 5.94 8.53 -18.20
C GLY A 96 5.23 8.23 -16.88
N GLN A 97 5.68 8.80 -15.76
CA GLN A 97 5.10 8.57 -14.43
C GLN A 97 3.60 8.86 -14.33
N GLY A 98 3.14 9.98 -14.90
CA GLY A 98 1.71 10.31 -14.90
C GLY A 98 0.86 9.23 -15.59
N GLY A 99 1.34 8.68 -16.71
CA GLY A 99 0.64 7.62 -17.44
C GLY A 99 0.52 6.32 -16.63
N ILE A 100 1.60 5.90 -15.98
CA ILE A 100 1.59 4.70 -15.11
C ILE A 100 0.66 4.91 -13.90
N GLN A 101 0.66 6.10 -13.31
CA GLN A 101 -0.22 6.43 -12.18
C GLN A 101 -1.69 6.34 -12.56
N VAL A 102 -2.10 6.94 -13.68
CA VAL A 102 -3.49 6.86 -14.15
C VAL A 102 -3.90 5.42 -14.45
N PHE A 103 -3.02 4.64 -15.10
CA PHE A 103 -3.26 3.22 -15.38
C PHE A 103 -3.47 2.42 -14.09
N PHE A 104 -2.67 2.66 -13.06
CA PHE A 104 -2.79 2.00 -11.76
C PHE A 104 -4.08 2.36 -11.03
N VAL A 105 -4.49 3.63 -11.03
CA VAL A 105 -5.79 4.02 -10.43
C VAL A 105 -6.95 3.37 -11.19
N PHE A 106 -6.88 3.36 -12.53
CA PHE A 106 -7.91 2.72 -13.34
C PHE A 106 -8.02 1.21 -13.06
N ALA A 107 -6.88 0.51 -13.00
CA ALA A 107 -6.84 -0.91 -12.64
C ALA A 107 -7.45 -1.16 -11.25
N ALA A 108 -7.14 -0.31 -10.27
CA ALA A 108 -7.69 -0.42 -8.92
C ALA A 108 -9.22 -0.23 -8.89
N VAL A 109 -9.76 0.73 -9.65
CA VAL A 109 -11.20 0.98 -9.75
C VAL A 109 -11.93 -0.18 -10.44
N VAL A 110 -11.36 -0.76 -11.50
CA VAL A 110 -11.96 -1.91 -12.22
C VAL A 110 -11.95 -3.19 -11.36
N CYS A 111 -11.02 -3.35 -10.43
CA CYS A 111 -10.97 -4.50 -9.53
C CYS A 111 -12.16 -4.56 -8.55
N ILE A 112 -12.75 -3.42 -8.20
CA ILE A 112 -13.90 -3.35 -7.26
C ILE A 112 -15.16 -4.03 -7.84
N PRO A 113 -15.68 -3.64 -9.02
CA PRO A 113 -16.82 -4.32 -9.63
C PRO A 113 -16.48 -5.75 -10.06
N TRP A 114 -15.22 -6.04 -10.41
CA TRP A 114 -14.78 -7.40 -10.71
C TRP A 114 -15.01 -8.33 -9.51
N MET A 115 -14.59 -7.91 -8.31
CA MET A 115 -14.74 -8.71 -7.09
C MET A 115 -16.21 -8.82 -6.63
N LEU A 116 -17.01 -7.77 -6.85
CA LEU A 116 -18.42 -7.74 -6.45
C LEU A 116 -19.29 -8.65 -7.34
N LEU A 117 -19.06 -8.70 -8.66
CA LEU A 117 -19.95 -9.38 -9.61
C LEU A 117 -19.53 -10.81 -9.98
N LEU A 118 -18.24 -11.16 -9.96
CA LEU A 118 -17.81 -12.49 -10.44
C LEU A 118 -18.40 -13.65 -9.61
N LYS A 119 -18.33 -13.55 -8.28
CA LYS A 119 -18.78 -14.60 -7.37
C LYS A 119 -20.31 -14.83 -7.42
N PRO A 120 -21.18 -13.80 -7.33
CA PRO A 120 -22.63 -14.00 -7.41
C PRO A 120 -23.10 -14.49 -8.78
N ILE A 121 -22.44 -14.06 -9.88
CA ILE A 121 -22.78 -14.57 -11.23
C ILE A 121 -22.43 -16.05 -11.38
N MET A 122 -21.32 -16.49 -10.79
CA MET A 122 -20.91 -17.89 -10.88
C MET A 122 -21.75 -18.81 -9.99
N THR A 123 -22.15 -18.37 -8.80
CA THR A 123 -23.10 -19.12 -7.98
C THR A 123 -24.47 -19.19 -8.65
N LEU A 124 -24.97 -18.11 -9.26
CA LEU A 124 -26.21 -18.14 -10.06
C LEU A 124 -26.19 -19.20 -11.17
N LYS A 125 -25.07 -19.34 -11.89
CA LYS A 125 -24.93 -20.37 -12.94
C LYS A 125 -24.90 -21.79 -12.37
N ALA A 126 -24.25 -22.00 -11.23
CA ALA A 126 -24.19 -23.29 -10.55
C ALA A 126 -25.55 -23.70 -9.92
N TYR A 127 -26.35 -22.73 -9.49
CA TYR A 127 -27.65 -22.94 -8.83
C TYR A 127 -28.83 -23.17 -9.77
N LYS A 128 -28.68 -22.93 -11.09
CA LYS A 128 -29.68 -23.33 -12.09
C LYS A 128 -30.01 -24.85 -12.05
N ALA A 129 -29.27 -25.64 -11.27
CA ALA A 129 -29.44 -27.07 -11.04
C ALA A 129 -29.98 -27.48 -9.64
N ARG A 130 -30.18 -26.58 -8.65
CA ARG A 130 -30.59 -26.95 -7.27
C ARG A 130 -31.28 -25.81 -6.49
N GLU A 131 -32.58 -25.96 -6.21
CA GLU A 131 -33.37 -25.35 -5.09
C GLU A 131 -33.46 -23.79 -4.95
N PRO A 132 -34.43 -23.21 -4.18
CA PRO A 132 -34.67 -21.77 -4.18
C PRO A 132 -33.50 -21.00 -3.55
N PHE A 133 -32.84 -20.22 -4.38
CA PHE A 133 -31.59 -19.55 -4.07
C PHE A 133 -31.84 -18.09 -3.64
N ASN A 134 -31.40 -17.72 -2.42
CA ASN A 134 -31.41 -16.34 -1.94
C ASN A 134 -30.24 -15.54 -2.54
N PHE A 135 -30.36 -15.16 -3.81
CA PHE A 135 -29.36 -14.35 -4.52
C PHE A 135 -29.01 -13.04 -3.77
N VAL A 136 -30.02 -12.42 -3.15
CA VAL A 136 -29.86 -11.17 -2.39
C VAL A 136 -28.91 -11.35 -1.20
N GLU A 137 -28.98 -12.48 -0.50
CA GLU A 137 -28.13 -12.75 0.66
C GLU A 137 -26.65 -12.84 0.25
N ILE A 138 -26.37 -13.53 -0.85
CA ILE A 138 -25.00 -13.67 -1.37
C ILE A 138 -24.47 -12.35 -1.92
N MET A 139 -25.33 -11.55 -2.56
CA MET A 139 -24.96 -10.21 -3.00
C MET A 139 -24.59 -9.32 -1.81
N ILE A 140 -25.35 -9.35 -0.71
CA ILE A 140 -25.07 -8.58 0.50
C ILE A 140 -23.75 -9.04 1.13
N LEU A 141 -23.57 -10.34 1.36
CA LEU A 141 -22.35 -10.90 1.94
C LEU A 141 -21.11 -10.57 1.10
N GLN A 142 -21.21 -10.69 -0.23
CA GLN A 142 -20.11 -10.34 -1.13
C GLN A 142 -19.83 -8.84 -1.17
N GLY A 143 -20.86 -8.00 -1.04
CA GLY A 143 -20.74 -6.56 -0.91
C GLY A 143 -19.98 -6.17 0.35
N ILE A 144 -20.36 -6.75 1.51
CA ILE A 144 -19.67 -6.53 2.79
C ILE A 144 -18.21 -6.96 2.68
N HIS A 145 -17.94 -8.16 2.17
CA HIS A 145 -16.58 -8.66 1.99
C HIS A 145 -15.73 -7.74 1.10
N THR A 146 -16.32 -7.19 0.03
CA THR A 146 -15.62 -6.26 -0.87
C THR A 146 -15.25 -4.96 -0.15
N ILE A 147 -16.18 -4.38 0.60
CA ILE A 147 -15.95 -3.14 1.37
C ILE A 147 -14.94 -3.37 2.49
N GLU A 148 -15.10 -4.46 3.25
CA GLU A 148 -14.19 -4.85 4.32
C GLU A 148 -12.78 -5.07 3.80
N TYR A 149 -12.63 -5.73 2.64
CA TYR A 149 -11.32 -5.93 2.04
C TYR A 149 -10.67 -4.61 1.61
N VAL A 150 -11.39 -3.75 0.88
CA VAL A 150 -10.83 -2.48 0.38
C VAL A 150 -10.44 -1.57 1.55
N LEU A 151 -11.35 -1.33 2.50
CA LEU A 151 -11.07 -0.49 3.67
C LEU A 151 -10.04 -1.14 4.61
N GLY A 152 -10.14 -2.45 4.80
CA GLY A 152 -9.23 -3.24 5.62
C GLY A 152 -7.80 -3.22 5.07
N SER A 153 -7.62 -3.31 3.75
CA SER A 153 -6.28 -3.25 3.13
C SER A 153 -5.56 -1.92 3.41
N VAL A 154 -6.29 -0.80 3.36
CA VAL A 154 -5.75 0.53 3.68
C VAL A 154 -5.47 0.65 5.18
N SER A 155 -6.43 0.25 6.01
CA SER A 155 -6.33 0.31 7.48
C SER A 155 -5.18 -0.54 8.01
N HIS A 156 -5.06 -1.78 7.54
CA HIS A 156 -3.97 -2.68 7.93
C HIS A 156 -2.61 -2.18 7.46
N THR A 157 -2.53 -1.56 6.28
CA THR A 157 -1.27 -0.98 5.80
C THR A 157 -0.85 0.22 6.67
N ALA A 158 -1.80 1.09 7.04
CA ALA A 158 -1.54 2.21 7.95
C ALA A 158 -1.18 1.72 9.37
N SER A 159 -1.78 0.62 9.84
CA SER A 159 -1.52 0.04 11.16
C SER A 159 -0.07 -0.41 11.34
N TYR A 160 0.65 -0.76 10.26
CA TYR A 160 2.09 -1.07 10.35
C TYR A 160 2.96 0.09 10.81
N LEU A 161 2.49 1.34 10.74
CA LEU A 161 3.17 2.49 11.33
C LEU A 161 3.39 2.33 12.85
N ARG A 162 2.64 1.43 13.51
CA ARG A 162 2.86 1.03 14.90
C ARG A 162 4.28 0.48 15.13
N LEU A 163 4.84 -0.28 14.19
CA LEU A 163 6.18 -0.84 14.34
C LEU A 163 7.23 0.28 14.40
N TRP A 164 7.07 1.30 13.55
CA TRP A 164 7.90 2.48 13.59
C TRP A 164 7.73 3.28 14.89
N ALA A 165 6.49 3.55 15.30
CA ALA A 165 6.22 4.29 16.53
C ALA A 165 6.80 3.61 17.78
N LEU A 166 6.67 2.28 17.88
CA LEU A 166 7.25 1.51 18.97
C LEU A 166 8.78 1.54 18.94
N SER A 167 9.38 1.41 17.74
CA SER A 167 10.84 1.50 17.59
C SER A 167 11.37 2.88 17.96
N LEU A 168 10.67 3.95 17.62
CA LEU A 168 11.03 5.32 17.98
C LEU A 168 10.94 5.52 19.50
N ALA A 169 9.83 5.09 20.11
CA ALA A 169 9.63 5.19 21.56
C ALA A 169 10.71 4.42 22.34
N HIS A 170 11.07 3.22 21.86
CA HIS A 170 12.14 2.43 22.47
C HIS A 170 13.49 3.16 22.40
N ALA A 171 13.86 3.72 21.24
CA ALA A 171 15.09 4.49 21.09
C ALA A 171 15.15 5.71 22.03
N GLN A 172 14.04 6.46 22.12
CA GLN A 172 13.93 7.64 22.98
C GLN A 172 13.98 7.28 24.48
N LEU A 173 13.30 6.21 24.89
CA LEU A 173 13.33 5.75 26.29
C LEU A 173 14.74 5.29 26.70
N SER A 174 15.45 4.58 25.81
CA SER A 174 16.84 4.19 26.05
C SER A 174 17.77 5.40 26.23
N GLU A 175 17.58 6.45 25.42
CA GLU A 175 18.36 7.69 25.53
C GLU A 175 18.10 8.42 26.86
N VAL A 176 16.83 8.55 27.26
CA VAL A 176 16.45 9.20 28.53
C VAL A 176 16.98 8.41 29.74
N LEU A 177 16.86 7.08 29.73
CA LEU A 177 17.38 6.23 30.79
C LEU A 177 18.91 6.38 30.93
N TRP A 178 19.63 6.45 29.81
CA TRP A 178 21.06 6.69 29.81
C TRP A 178 21.40 8.06 30.42
N MET A 179 20.71 9.12 29.98
CA MET A 179 21.01 10.49 30.39
C MET A 179 20.62 10.78 31.84
N MET A 180 19.51 10.25 32.33
CA MET A 180 19.00 10.56 33.68
C MET A 180 19.54 9.64 34.78
N VAL A 181 19.87 8.39 34.47
CA VAL A 181 20.27 7.41 35.50
C VAL A 181 21.74 7.04 35.37
N LEU A 182 22.13 6.44 34.25
CA LEU A 182 23.47 5.87 34.10
C LEU A 182 24.55 6.96 34.04
N ARG A 183 24.31 8.05 33.30
CA ARG A 183 25.25 9.17 33.22
C ARG A 183 25.42 9.88 34.56
N SER A 184 24.35 10.04 35.34
CA SER A 184 24.43 10.64 36.68
C SER A 184 25.19 9.75 37.67
N GLY A 185 24.96 8.43 37.62
CA GLY A 185 25.68 7.46 38.46
C GLY A 185 27.17 7.38 38.15
N PHE A 186 27.56 7.48 36.88
CA PHE A 186 28.98 7.54 36.50
C PHE A 186 29.63 8.91 36.73
N SER A 187 28.85 9.99 36.83
CA SER A 187 29.38 11.33 37.14
C SER A 187 29.56 11.57 38.64
N SER A 188 28.96 10.76 39.53
CA SER A 188 29.10 10.88 40.98
C SER A 188 30.37 10.23 41.56
N ASP A 189 31.20 9.59 40.74
CA ASP A 189 32.52 9.06 41.13
C ASP A 189 33.64 10.11 41.04
N GLN A 190 33.35 11.36 41.44
CA GLN A 190 34.40 12.31 41.81
C GLN A 190 34.55 12.30 43.34
N TRP A 191 35.43 11.40 43.79
CA TRP A 191 36.28 11.64 44.97
C TRP A 191 37.24 12.79 44.70
#